data_AF-A0AAD8WNP0-F1
#
_entry.id   AF-A0AAD8WNP0-F1
#
_cell.length_a   1.000
_cell.length_b   1.000
_cell.length_c   1.000
_cell.angle_alpha   90.00
_cell.angle_beta   90.00
_cell.angle_gamma   90.00
#
_symmetry.space_group_name_H-M   'P 1'
#
loop_
_entity.id
_entity.type
_entity.pdbx_description
1 polymer ?
#
loop_
_entity_poly.entity_id
_entity_poly.type
_entity_poly.pdbx_seq_one_letter_code
_entity_poly.pdbx_strand_id
1 'polypeptide(L)'
;MLATGGILISNGEEYALTDVISTIKLAFGGSPQIICKKGSVEELRLCFTKDLKPRDCLTTSALSKNLLKSSCPKNISLPTYDPNAFINSTLAVLPEASNSEMYFYTS
;
A
#
# COMPACT_ATOMS: atom_id res chain seq x y z
N MET A 1 -12.85 5.19 -3.75
CA MET A 1 -12.18 5.17 -5.08
C MET A 1 -11.96 3.73 -5.56
N LEU A 2 -11.19 2.90 -4.87
CA LEU A 2 -10.86 1.54 -5.32
C LEU A 2 -12.10 0.63 -5.29
N ALA A 3 -12.85 0.65 -4.20
CA ALA A 3 -14.11 -0.07 -4.07
C ALA A 3 -15.14 0.31 -5.16
N THR A 4 -15.13 1.57 -5.60
CA THR A 4 -16.00 2.07 -6.70
C THR A 4 -15.61 1.46 -8.05
N GLY A 5 -14.33 1.13 -8.23
CA GLY A 5 -13.82 0.38 -9.37
C GLY A 5 -13.86 -1.14 -9.18
N GLY A 6 -14.56 -1.64 -8.16
CA GLY A 6 -14.64 -3.08 -7.86
C GLY A 6 -13.38 -3.69 -7.24
N ILE A 7 -12.41 -2.85 -6.84
CA ILE A 7 -11.18 -3.30 -6.19
C ILE A 7 -11.39 -3.24 -4.68
N LEU A 8 -11.54 -4.41 -4.06
CA LEU A 8 -11.76 -4.59 -2.64
C LEU A 8 -10.45 -4.97 -1.93
N ILE A 9 -10.33 -4.57 -0.67
CA ILE A 9 -9.19 -4.94 0.16
C ILE A 9 -9.45 -6.35 0.70
N SER A 10 -8.65 -7.32 0.28
CA SER A 10 -8.82 -8.73 0.61
C SER A 10 -7.47 -9.46 0.63
N ASN A 11 -7.27 -10.34 1.60
CA ASN A 11 -6.04 -11.13 1.74
C ASN A 11 -5.93 -12.30 0.72
N GLY A 12 -6.93 -12.50 -0.12
CA GLY A 12 -6.98 -13.61 -1.08
C GLY A 12 -7.21 -13.21 -2.54
N GLU A 13 -7.50 -11.94 -2.81
CA GLU A 13 -7.75 -11.47 -4.18
C GLU A 13 -6.54 -10.74 -4.75
N GLU A 14 -6.26 -11.03 -6.02
CA GLU A 14 -5.23 -10.35 -6.78
C GLU A 14 -5.86 -9.47 -7.86
N TYR A 15 -5.27 -8.30 -8.06
CA TYR A 15 -5.74 -7.31 -9.01
C TYR A 15 -4.62 -6.98 -9.99
N ALA A 16 -4.97 -6.80 -11.26
CA ALA A 16 -4.01 -6.32 -12.24
C ALA A 16 -3.51 -4.93 -11.84
N LEU A 17 -2.19 -4.77 -11.76
CA LEU A 17 -1.55 -3.51 -11.38
C LEU A 17 -2.01 -2.35 -12.27
N THR A 18 -2.22 -2.62 -13.56
CA THR A 18 -2.74 -1.66 -14.54
C THR A 18 -4.13 -1.15 -14.19
N ASP A 19 -5.00 -2.00 -13.65
CA ASP A 19 -6.39 -1.68 -13.34
C ASP A 19 -6.48 -0.87 -12.05
N VAL A 20 -5.62 -1.19 -11.08
CA VAL A 20 -5.45 -0.39 -9.87
C VAL A 20 -4.95 1.02 -10.22
N ILE A 21 -3.90 1.12 -11.05
CA ILE A 21 -3.35 2.40 -11.50
C ILE A 21 -4.39 3.21 -12.28
N SER A 22 -5.13 2.59 -13.20
CA SER A 22 -6.13 3.28 -14.02
C SER A 22 -7.30 3.79 -13.18
N THR A 23 -7.77 3.00 -12.21
CA THR A 23 -8.84 3.39 -11.28
C THR A 23 -8.43 4.60 -10.44
N ILE A 24 -7.20 4.62 -9.89
CA ILE A 24 -6.69 5.74 -9.10
C ILE A 24 -6.50 6.97 -9.99
N LYS A 25 -5.95 6.79 -11.20
CA LYS A 25 -5.80 7.88 -12.17
C LYS A 25 -7.14 8.51 -12.52
N LEU A 26 -8.18 7.70 -12.75
CA LEU A 26 -9.52 8.19 -13.04
C LEU A 26 -10.09 8.99 -11.86
N ALA A 27 -9.86 8.55 -10.62
CA ALA A 27 -10.36 9.22 -9.43
C ALA A 27 -9.65 10.54 -9.09
N PHE A 28 -8.33 10.62 -9.30
CA PHE A 28 -7.54 11.80 -8.91
C PHE A 28 -7.05 12.67 -10.06
N GLY A 29 -7.14 12.21 -11.31
CA GLY A 29 -6.62 12.91 -12.47
C GLY A 29 -5.09 12.80 -12.65
N GLY A 30 -4.42 11.94 -11.90
CA GLY A 30 -2.97 11.71 -12.00
C GLY A 30 -2.59 10.27 -11.66
N SER A 31 -1.61 9.73 -12.40
CA SER A 31 -1.13 8.36 -12.25
C SER A 31 -0.28 8.22 -10.97
N PRO A 32 -0.63 7.31 -10.05
CA PRO A 32 0.11 7.10 -8.80
C PRO A 32 1.44 6.38 -9.03
N GLN A 33 2.31 6.41 -8.02
CA GLN A 33 3.40 5.44 -7.87
C GLN A 33 3.01 4.40 -6.82
N ILE A 34 3.08 3.11 -7.20
CA ILE A 34 2.79 1.97 -6.32
C ILE A 34 4.11 1.29 -5.95
N ILE A 35 4.28 0.99 -4.66
CA ILE A 35 5.42 0.26 -4.13
C ILE A 35 4.89 -1.05 -3.53
N CYS A 36 5.50 -2.16 -3.96
CA CYS A 36 5.12 -3.49 -3.51
C CYS A 36 6.26 -4.18 -2.76
N LYS A 37 5.87 -5.00 -1.79
CA LYS A 37 6.73 -5.89 -1.03
C LYS A 37 6.15 -7.28 -1.06
N LYS A 38 6.95 -8.24 -1.56
CA LYS A 38 6.53 -9.64 -1.73
C LYS A 38 5.23 -9.81 -2.52
N GLY A 39 4.94 -8.89 -3.46
CA GLY A 39 3.75 -8.94 -4.31
C GLY A 39 2.50 -8.25 -3.75
N SER A 40 2.55 -7.79 -2.50
CA SER A 40 1.49 -6.97 -1.90
C SER A 40 1.83 -5.49 -1.97
N VAL A 41 0.82 -4.64 -2.12
CA VAL A 41 0.98 -3.18 -2.04
C VAL A 41 1.36 -2.78 -0.62
N GLU A 42 2.47 -2.06 -0.48
CA GLU A 42 2.95 -1.51 0.79
C GLU A 42 2.70 0.00 0.86
N GLU A 43 2.94 0.72 -0.25
CA GLU A 43 2.72 2.17 -0.32
C GLU A 43 2.08 2.60 -1.63
N LEU A 44 1.24 3.64 -1.55
CA LEU A 44 0.66 4.36 -2.68
C LEU A 44 1.02 5.84 -2.53
N ARG A 45 1.65 6.40 -3.56
CA ARG A 45 2.09 7.79 -3.60
C ARG A 45 1.37 8.56 -4.69
N LEU A 46 0.77 9.68 -4.32
CA LEU A 46 0.14 10.64 -5.23
C LEU A 46 1.05 11.85 -5.42
N CYS A 47 1.12 12.37 -6.64
CA CYS A 47 1.98 13.49 -6.97
C CYS A 47 1.17 14.74 -7.29
N PHE A 48 1.56 15.85 -6.68
CA PHE A 48 0.91 17.14 -6.86
C PHE A 48 1.95 18.20 -7.24
N THR A 49 1.59 19.13 -8.13
CA THR A 49 2.37 20.35 -8.36
C THR A 49 2.45 21.18 -7.08
N LYS A 50 3.35 22.18 -7.05
CA LYS A 50 3.42 23.13 -5.91
C LYS A 50 2.10 23.87 -5.70
N ASP A 51 1.30 23.99 -6.76
CA ASP A 51 -0.04 24.57 -6.74
C ASP A 51 -1.14 23.55 -6.35
N LEU A 52 -0.76 22.41 -5.77
CA LEU A 52 -1.65 21.34 -5.32
C LEU A 52 -2.53 20.72 -6.42
N LYS A 53 -2.13 20.85 -7.70
CA LYS A 53 -2.84 20.21 -8.81
C LYS A 53 -2.34 18.77 -8.98
N PRO A 54 -3.23 17.78 -9.13
CA PRO A 54 -2.84 16.41 -9.43
C PRO A 54 -1.96 16.36 -10.68
N ARG A 55 -0.91 15.54 -10.65
CA ARG A 55 -0.07 15.22 -11.80
C ARG A 55 0.32 13.75 -11.77
N ASP A 56 0.74 13.23 -12.92
CA ASP A 56 1.38 11.92 -12.97
C ASP A 56 2.66 11.92 -12.11
N CYS A 57 2.83 10.89 -11.29
CA CYS A 57 4.10 10.64 -10.64
C CYS A 57 5.15 10.28 -11.69
N LEU A 58 6.30 10.95 -11.65
CA LEU A 58 7.42 10.60 -12.52
C LEU A 58 7.88 9.20 -12.14
N THR A 59 7.81 8.26 -13.09
CA THR A 59 8.37 6.93 -12.91
C THR A 59 9.87 7.11 -12.64
N THR A 60 10.31 6.67 -11.46
CA THR A 60 11.70 6.67 -10.99
C THR A 60 12.70 5.99 -11.94
N SER A 61 12.24 5.42 -13.06
CA SER A 61 13.05 4.97 -14.18
C SER A 61 13.91 6.10 -14.80
N ALA A 62 13.49 7.36 -14.72
CA ALA A 62 14.25 8.47 -15.32
C ALA A 62 15.35 9.06 -14.40
N LEU A 63 15.25 8.90 -13.07
CA LEU A 63 16.17 9.55 -12.12
C LEU A 63 17.02 8.57 -11.30
N SER A 64 16.70 7.27 -11.27
CA SER A 64 17.47 6.31 -10.49
C SER A 64 17.47 4.93 -11.15
N LYS A 65 18.37 4.72 -12.11
CA LYS A 65 18.71 3.40 -12.67
C LYS A 65 19.24 2.38 -11.62
N ASN A 66 19.40 2.78 -10.36
CA ASN A 66 20.03 1.96 -9.32
C ASN A 66 19.17 1.68 -8.06
N LEU A 67 17.88 2.05 -7.98
CA LEU A 67 17.15 2.00 -6.69
C LEU A 67 15.91 1.09 -6.57
N LEU A 68 15.37 0.45 -7.61
CA LEU A 68 14.11 -0.30 -7.46
C LEU A 68 14.19 -1.69 -8.09
N LYS A 69 14.73 -2.63 -7.30
CA LYS A 69 14.46 -4.07 -7.43
C LYS A 69 13.05 -4.47 -6.95
N SER A 70 12.19 -3.50 -6.63
CA SER A 70 10.78 -3.70 -6.25
C SER A 70 9.85 -3.30 -7.41
N SER A 71 9.99 -3.95 -8.56
CA SER A 71 8.92 -3.90 -9.55
C SER A 71 7.74 -4.66 -8.95
N CYS A 72 6.60 -3.99 -8.77
CA CYS A 72 5.36 -4.69 -8.49
C CYS A 72 5.14 -5.77 -9.56
N PRO A 73 4.66 -6.97 -9.18
CA PRO A 73 4.23 -7.97 -10.13
C PRO A 73 3.04 -7.47 -10.97
N LYS A 74 2.72 -8.18 -12.06
CA LYS A 74 1.58 -7.85 -12.93
C LYS A 74 0.26 -7.86 -12.17
N ASN A 75 0.12 -8.81 -11.25
CA ASN A 75 -1.00 -8.92 -10.34
C ASN A 75 -0.48 -8.64 -8.92
N ILE A 76 -1.22 -7.84 -8.16
CA ILE A 76 -0.87 -7.41 -6.82
C ILE A 76 -2.00 -7.74 -5.87
N SER A 77 -1.66 -8.05 -4.62
CA SER A 77 -2.64 -8.15 -3.54
C SER A 77 -2.76 -6.85 -2.75
N LEU A 78 -3.99 -6.56 -2.32
CA LEU A 78 -4.32 -5.42 -1.45
C LEU A 78 -4.75 -5.98 -0.10
N PRO A 79 -3.77 -6.26 0.80
CA PRO A 79 -4.07 -6.92 2.05
C PRO A 79 -4.91 -6.02 2.96
N THR A 80 -5.81 -6.63 3.72
CA THR A 80 -6.47 -5.94 4.83
C THR A 80 -5.43 -5.60 5.89
N TYR A 81 -5.60 -4.47 6.57
CA TYR A 81 -4.75 -4.15 7.70
C TYR A 81 -4.84 -5.26 8.76
N ASP A 82 -3.74 -5.98 8.96
CA ASP A 82 -3.61 -6.94 10.05
C ASP A 82 -2.75 -6.33 11.17
N PRO A 83 -3.36 -5.92 12.29
CA PRO A 83 -2.60 -5.40 13.44
C PRO A 83 -1.63 -6.44 14.01
N ASN A 84 -1.85 -7.74 13.76
CA ASN A 84 -1.00 -8.82 14.24
C ASN A 84 0.30 -8.97 13.41
N ALA A 85 0.37 -8.40 12.22
CA ALA A 85 1.60 -8.39 11.42
C ALA A 85 2.77 -7.68 12.14
N PHE A 86 2.45 -6.76 13.06
CA PHE A 86 3.43 -6.09 13.91
C PHE A 86 3.84 -6.90 15.14
N ILE A 87 3.02 -7.84 15.63
CA ILE A 87 3.30 -8.65 16.82
C ILE A 87 4.50 -9.58 16.57
N ASN A 88 4.66 -10.08 15.35
CA ASN A 88 5.85 -10.85 14.96
C ASN A 88 7.14 -10.02 14.86
N SER A 89 7.03 -8.69 14.77
CA SER A 89 8.18 -7.78 14.81
C SER A 89 8.55 -7.39 16.25
N THR A 90 7.61 -7.50 17.20
CA THR A 90 7.83 -7.23 18.64
C THR A 90 8.21 -8.47 19.45
N LEU A 91 7.95 -9.68 18.94
CA LEU A 91 8.40 -10.93 19.57
C LEU A 91 9.93 -11.04 19.72
N ALA A 92 10.70 -10.24 18.97
CA ALA A 92 12.15 -10.11 19.13
C ALA A 92 12.57 -9.14 20.24
N VAL A 93 11.64 -8.40 20.86
CA VAL A 93 11.91 -7.43 21.93
C VAL A 93 10.83 -7.55 23.02
N LEU A 94 10.84 -8.65 23.76
CA LEU A 94 10.22 -8.71 25.08
C LEU A 94 11.31 -9.00 26.11
N PRO A 95 11.70 -8.04 26.97
CA PRO A 95 11.97 -8.40 28.35
C PRO A 95 10.63 -8.70 29.01
N GLU A 96 10.53 -9.87 29.63
CA GLU A 96 9.40 -10.31 30.43
C GLU A 96 9.01 -9.20 31.42
N ALA A 97 7.79 -8.67 31.28
CA ALA A 97 7.16 -7.88 32.33
C ALA A 97 5.70 -8.30 32.44
N SER A 98 5.49 -9.13 33.47
CA SER A 98 4.23 -9.56 34.04
C SER A 98 3.26 -8.41 34.33
N ASN A 99 1.97 -8.76 34.20
CA ASN A 99 0.77 -8.21 34.84
C ASN A 99 0.03 -6.99 34.27
N SER A 100 -1.25 -7.29 34.06
CA SER A 100 -2.47 -6.49 34.26
C SER A 100 -3.17 -5.96 33.01
N GLU A 101 -4.33 -6.58 32.78
CA GLU A 101 -5.61 -6.11 32.24
C GLU A 101 -5.66 -4.68 31.67
N MET A 102 -6.44 -4.46 30.59
CA MET A 102 -7.66 -3.63 30.65
C MET A 102 -8.29 -3.36 29.26
N TYR A 103 -9.45 -4.00 29.05
CA TYR A 103 -10.62 -3.71 28.19
C TYR A 103 -10.53 -3.32 26.71
N PHE A 104 -11.19 -4.16 25.89
CA PHE A 104 -11.75 -3.87 24.59
C PHE A 104 -12.90 -2.85 24.70
N TYR A 105 -12.92 -1.86 23.80
CA TYR A 105 -14.16 -1.15 23.47
C TYR A 105 -14.47 -1.38 21.99
N THR A 106 -15.62 -2.00 21.75
CA THR A 106 -16.32 -1.94 20.47
C THR A 106 -17.26 -0.73 20.52
N SER A 107 -17.30 0.03 19.42
CA SER A 107 -18.48 0.73 18.90
C SER A 107 -18.20 1.14 17.46
#